data_AF-X0WCB9-F1
#
_entry.id   AF-X0WCB9-F1
#
_cell.length_a   1.000
_cell.length_b   1.000
_cell.length_c   1.000
_cell.angle_alpha   90.00
_cell.angle_beta   90.00
_cell.angle_gamma   90.00
#
_symmetry.space_group_name_H-M   'P 1'
#
loop_
_entity.id
_entity.type
_entity.pdbx_description
1 polymer ?
#
loop_
_entity_poly.entity_id
_entity_poly.type
_entity_poly.pdbx_seq_one_letter_code
_entity_poly.pdbx_strand_id
1 'polypeptide(L)' 'KVVKNWTRWNMSYLLKQLQSEIKILHGLISICSYCRKLKDDKGHWKQIEQYFDNLTDAQLSHGICQECFEQGVYKD' A
#
# COMPACT_ATOMS: atom_id res chain seq x y z
N LYS A 1 37.83 -22.86 -7.42
CA LYS A 1 36.39 -23.08 -7.70
C LYS A 1 35.42 -22.55 -6.61
N VAL A 2 35.90 -22.06 -5.46
CA VAL A 2 35.02 -21.61 -4.34
C VAL A 2 34.68 -20.11 -4.39
N VAL A 3 35.57 -19.27 -4.95
CA VAL A 3 35.39 -17.80 -4.98
C VAL A 3 34.32 -17.35 -6.00
N LYS A 4 34.06 -18.13 -7.05
CA LYS A 4 33.06 -17.80 -8.10
C LYS A 4 31.60 -18.00 -7.66
N ASN A 5 31.34 -18.69 -6.55
CA ASN A 5 29.98 -18.93 -6.07
C ASN A 5 29.48 -17.84 -5.12
N TRP A 6 30.35 -17.09 -4.45
CA TRP A 6 29.90 -16.07 -3.48
C TRP A 6 29.24 -14.86 -4.15
N THR A 7 29.72 -14.41 -5.31
CA THR A 7 29.19 -13.23 -6.00
C THR A 7 27.81 -13.45 -6.63
N ARG A 8 27.52 -14.68 -7.08
CA ARG A 8 26.23 -15.03 -7.69
C ARG A 8 25.12 -15.23 -6.67
N TRP A 9 25.44 -15.82 -5.51
CA TRP A 9 24.45 -16.03 -4.44
C TRP A 9 24.03 -14.70 -3.78
N ASN A 10 25.00 -13.81 -3.52
CA ASN A 10 24.74 -12.55 -2.83
C ASN A 10 23.88 -11.58 -3.65
N MET A 11 24.10 -11.52 -4.97
CA MET A 11 23.35 -10.63 -5.86
C MET A 11 21.88 -11.03 -6.04
N SER A 12 21.60 -12.34 -6.12
CA SER A 12 20.20 -12.82 -6.23
C SER A 12 19.40 -12.60 -4.96
N TYR A 13 20.07 -12.61 -3.80
CA TYR A 13 19.47 -12.37 -2.50
C TYR A 13 19.15 -10.88 -2.31
N LEU A 14 20.10 -10.00 -2.66
CA LEU A 14 19.92 -8.56 -2.58
C LEU A 14 18.82 -8.05 -3.55
N LEU A 15 18.75 -8.60 -4.76
CA LEU A 15 17.68 -8.29 -5.72
C LEU A 15 16.29 -8.67 -5.19
N LYS A 16 16.18 -9.82 -4.51
CA LYS A 16 14.91 -10.24 -3.89
C LYS A 16 14.49 -9.33 -2.74
N GLN A 17 15.44 -8.83 -1.94
CA GLN A 17 15.17 -7.87 -0.86
C GLN A 17 14.76 -6.49 -1.40
N LEU A 18 15.47 -5.99 -2.42
CA LEU A 18 15.12 -4.73 -3.09
C LEU A 18 13.75 -4.78 -3.78
N GLN A 19 13.36 -5.93 -4.35
CA GLN A 19 12.02 -6.14 -4.93
C GLN A 19 10.91 -6.21 -3.87
N SER A 20 11.19 -6.71 -2.66
CA SER A 20 10.20 -6.73 -1.58
C SER A 20 9.96 -5.35 -0.95
N GLU A 21 10.94 -4.44 -1.01
CA GLU A 21 10.82 -3.08 -0.46
C GLU A 21 10.20 -2.07 -1.43
N ILE A 22 10.31 -2.30 -2.75
CA ILE A 22 9.72 -1.41 -3.77
C ILE A 22 8.30 -1.88 -4.09
N LYS A 23 7.36 -1.57 -3.19
CA LYS A 23 5.92 -1.47 -3.50
C LYS A 23 5.46 -0.02 -3.37
N ILE A 24 6.24 0.90 -3.93
CA ILE A 24 5.83 2.29 -4.05
C ILE A 24 4.96 2.40 -5.29
N LEU A 25 3.74 2.89 -5.09
CA LEU A 25 2.74 3.22 -6.09
C LEU A 25 3.31 4.13 -7.19
N HIS A 26 3.81 3.55 -8.27
CA HIS A 26 4.01 4.30 -9.51
C HIS A 26 2.70 4.31 -10.29
N GLY A 27 1.96 5.41 -10.21
CA GLY A 27 0.74 5.64 -11.03
C GLY A 27 -0.28 6.60 -10.44
N LEU A 28 -1.26 6.99 -11.26
CA LEU A 28 -2.46 7.70 -10.84
C LEU A 28 -3.44 6.71 -10.22
N ILE A 29 -3.70 6.85 -8.91
CA ILE A 29 -4.73 6.08 -8.23
C ILE A 29 -6.08 6.77 -8.44
N SER A 30 -7.02 6.05 -9.05
CA SER A 30 -8.38 6.56 -9.21
C SER A 30 -9.19 6.34 -7.93
N ILE A 31 -9.66 7.43 -7.32
CA ILE A 31 -10.50 7.42 -6.11
C ILE A 31 -11.91 7.89 -6.47
N CYS A 32 -12.94 7.27 -5.91
CA CYS A 32 -14.31 7.74 -6.06
C CYS A 32 -14.52 9.01 -5.22
N SER A 33 -14.90 10.12 -5.85
CA SER A 33 -15.14 11.40 -5.15
C SER A 33 -16.29 11.34 -4.13
N TYR A 34 -17.19 10.37 -4.25
CA TYR A 34 -18.33 10.22 -3.34
C TYR A 34 -18.03 9.30 -2.15
N CYS A 35 -17.58 8.07 -2.42
CA CYS A 35 -17.41 7.04 -1.38
C CYS A 35 -15.94 6.74 -1.03
N ARG A 36 -14.99 7.43 -1.66
CA ARG A 36 -13.53 7.33 -1.43
C ARG A 36 -12.92 5.94 -1.65
N LYS A 37 -13.65 5.02 -2.28
CA LYS A 37 -13.13 3.73 -2.74
C LYS A 37 -12.06 3.91 -3.81
N LEU A 38 -11.11 2.99 -3.85
CA LEU A 38 -10.06 2.90 -4.87
C LEU A 38 -10.52 2.05 -6.05
N LYS A 39 -10.19 2.46 -7.28
CA LYS A 39 -10.39 1.64 -8.48
C LYS A 39 -9.15 0.79 -8.73
N ASP A 40 -9.31 -0.52 -8.79
CA ASP A 40 -8.22 -1.44 -9.13
C ASP A 40 -7.95 -1.49 -10.64
N ASP A 41 -6.89 -2.22 -11.01
CA ASP A 41 -6.46 -2.47 -12.39
C ASP A 41 -7.51 -3.19 -13.24
N LYS A 42 -8.42 -3.94 -12.61
CA LYS A 42 -9.56 -4.61 -13.23
C LYS A 42 -10.80 -3.72 -13.32
N GLY A 43 -10.71 -2.50 -12.80
CA GLY A 43 -11.78 -1.51 -12.83
C GLY A 43 -12.82 -1.65 -11.71
N HIS A 44 -12.60 -2.52 -10.73
CA HIS A 44 -13.48 -2.69 -9.58
C HIS A 44 -13.19 -1.65 -8.49
N TRP A 45 -14.23 -1.27 -7.76
CA TRP A 45 -14.12 -0.36 -6.63
C TRP A 45 -13.97 -1.12 -5.32
N LYS A 46 -12.86 -0.87 -4.61
CA LYS A 46 -12.53 -1.51 -3.34
C LYS A 46 -12.32 -0.48 -2.24
N GLN A 47 -12.54 -0.91 -1.01
CA GLN A 47 -12.19 -0.11 0.16
C GLN A 47 -10.68 0.13 0.21
N ILE A 48 -10.27 1.26 0.78
CA ILE A 48 -8.86 1.65 0.82
C ILE A 48 -8.07 0.68 1.71
N GLU A 49 -8.71 0.17 2.75
CA GLU A 49 -8.16 -0.79 3.68
C GLU A 49 -7.72 -2.07 2.98
N GLN A 50 -8.61 -2.62 2.15
CA GLN A 50 -8.34 -3.80 1.34
C GLN A 50 -7.16 -3.62 0.38
N TYR A 51 -6.86 -2.38 -0.02
CA TYR A 51 -5.71 -2.10 -0.87
C TYR A 51 -4.41 -2.11 -0.08
N PHE A 52 -4.38 -1.49 1.11
CA PHE A 52 -3.20 -1.43 1.97
C PHE A 52 -2.86 -2.76 2.64
N ASP A 53 -3.87 -3.55 3.01
CA ASP A 53 -3.68 -4.91 3.55
C ASP A 53 -2.90 -5.82 2.58
N ASN A 54 -3.07 -5.60 1.26
CA ASN A 54 -2.36 -6.38 0.23
C ASN A 54 -0.92 -5.90 -0.02
N LEU A 55 -0.59 -4.70 0.44
CA LEU A 55 0.69 -4.04 0.18
C LEU A 55 1.61 -4.02 1.40
N THR A 56 1.03 -4.03 2.60
CA THR A 56 1.75 -3.84 3.87
C THR A 56 1.17 -4.76 4.94
N ASP A 57 1.98 -5.12 5.94
CA ASP A 57 1.52 -5.84 7.13
C ASP A 57 0.88 -4.90 8.18
N ALA A 58 0.61 -3.64 7.81
CA ALA A 58 0.04 -2.65 8.71
C ALA A 58 -1.47 -2.88 8.87
N GLN A 59 -1.95 -2.83 10.12
CA GLN A 59 -3.38 -2.83 10.41
C GLN A 59 -3.90 -1.39 10.45
N LEU A 60 -5.03 -1.14 9.79
CA LEU A 60 -5.67 0.16 9.80
C LEU A 60 -6.68 0.27 10.93
N SER A 61 -6.59 1.37 11.66
CA SER A 61 -7.59 1.76 12.65
C SER A 61 -8.43 2.93 12.12
N HIS A 62 -9.70 2.99 12.51
CA HIS A 62 -10.54 4.16 12.24
C HIS A 62 -10.45 5.16 13.38
N GLY A 63 -10.11 6.40 13.06
CA GLY A 63 -10.05 7.53 13.99
C GLY A 63 -10.69 8.77 13.37
N ILE A 64 -11.00 9.76 14.20
CA ILE A 64 -11.55 11.05 13.79
C ILE A 64 -10.49 12.10 14.09
N CYS A 65 -10.10 12.90 13.09
CA CYS A 65 -9.17 14.01 13.32
C CYS A 65 -9.88 15.17 14.05
N GLN A 66 -9.09 16.03 14.70
CA GLN A 66 -9.60 17.19 15.43
C GLN A 66 -10.51 18.07 14.57
N GLU A 67 -10.14 18.31 13.30
CA GLU A 67 -10.93 19.10 12.37
C GLU A 67 -12.31 18.48 12.10
N CYS A 68 -12.39 17.17 11.86
CA CYS A 68 -13.67 16.49 11.64
C CYS A 68 -14.55 16.49 12.89
N PHE A 69 -13.93 16.39 14.08
CA PHE A 69 -14.64 16.48 15.35
C PHE A 69 -15.24 17.88 15.54
N GLU A 70 -14.46 18.93 15.29
CA GLU A 70 -14.89 20.34 15.41
C GLU A 70 -15.95 20.74 14.37
N GLN A 71 -15.88 20.20 13.15
CA GLN A 71 -16.84 20.47 12.08
C GLN A 71 -18.22 19.83 12.31
N GLY A 72 -18.39 19.03 13.37
CA GLY A 72 -19.69 18.46 13.74
C GLY A 72 -20.26 17.46 12.72
N VAL A 73 -19.42 16.89 11.85
CA VAL A 73 -19.79 15.85 10.86
C VAL A 73 -20.34 14.59 11.55
N TYR A 74 -20.10 14.45 12.85
CA TYR A 74 -20.63 13.40 13.72
C TYR A 74 -21.78 13.92 14.60
N LYS A 75 -22.80 14.51 13.96
CA LYS A 75 -24.11 14.77 14.58
C LYS A 75 -25.13 13.92 13.84
N ASP A 76 -25.34 12.72 14.39
CA ASP A 76 -26.38 11.72 14.08
C ASP A 76 -26.50 11.23 12.62
#